data_AF-A0A940D7D5-F1
#
_entry.id   AF-A0A940D7D5-F1
#
_cell.length_a   1.000
_cell.length_b   1.000
_cell.length_c   1.000
_cell.angle_alpha   90.00
_cell.angle_beta   90.00
_cell.angle_gamma   90.00
#
_symmetry.space_group_name_H-M   'P 1'
#
loop_
_entity.id
_entity.type
_entity.pdbx_description
1 polymer ?
#
loop_
_entity_poly.entity_id
_entity_poly.type
_entity_poly.pdbx_seq_one_letter_code
_entity_poly.pdbx_strand_id
1 'polypeptide(L)'
;MNFDETELGKVEISDPVIRDLAVHSYMEFNGLSFTDQKAKKEAKAAVDIEVEELESGKKQIKINVSTKVKYGESIPEYARNLQKKLKEDVENLSGLEVSEVYVKVLDVVEVTETKPTEVTEPEEEDEEEGK
;
A
#
# COMPACT_ATOMS: atom_id res chain seq x y z
N MET A 1 21.55 9.42 -0.63
CA MET A 1 21.89 10.49 -1.58
C MET A 1 21.06 11.70 -1.19
N ASN A 2 21.68 12.85 -0.95
CA ASN A 2 20.93 14.07 -0.64
C ASN A 2 20.53 14.73 -1.95
N PHE A 3 19.23 14.77 -2.25
CA PHE A 3 18.67 15.35 -3.48
C PHE A 3 18.28 16.83 -3.33
N ASP A 4 18.62 17.44 -2.20
CA ASP A 4 18.09 18.75 -1.79
C ASP A 4 18.55 19.89 -2.69
N GLU A 5 19.77 19.82 -3.27
CA GLU A 5 20.26 20.86 -4.16
C GLU A 5 21.16 20.28 -5.26
N THR A 6 20.76 20.53 -6.51
CA THR A 6 21.51 20.15 -7.71
C THR A 6 21.79 21.38 -8.55
N GLU A 7 22.69 21.26 -9.53
CA GLU A 7 22.98 22.32 -10.51
C GLU A 7 21.73 22.73 -11.33
N LEU A 8 20.69 21.88 -11.33
CA LEU A 8 19.40 22.08 -12.00
C LEU A 8 18.33 22.69 -11.09
N GLY A 9 18.59 22.82 -9.79
CA GLY A 9 17.65 23.35 -8.79
C GLY A 9 17.47 22.46 -7.56
N LYS A 10 16.45 22.79 -6.76
CA LYS A 10 16.06 22.09 -5.52
C LYS A 10 14.88 21.15 -5.76
N VAL A 11 14.98 19.91 -5.25
CA VAL A 11 13.88 18.93 -5.27
C VAL A 11 13.27 18.84 -3.88
N GLU A 12 11.95 18.97 -3.78
CA GLU A 12 11.23 18.83 -2.51
C GLU A 12 10.05 17.88 -2.70
N ILE A 13 9.90 16.92 -1.78
CA ILE A 13 8.80 15.95 -1.78
C ILE A 13 7.76 16.42 -0.78
N SER A 14 6.52 16.56 -1.24
CA SER A 14 5.41 16.98 -0.40
C SER A 14 4.83 15.82 0.41
N ASP A 15 4.31 16.13 1.59
CA ASP A 15 3.71 15.13 2.49
C ASP A 15 2.64 14.25 1.83
N PRO A 16 1.73 14.77 0.95
CA PRO A 16 0.77 13.94 0.24
C PRO A 16 1.41 12.86 -0.64
N VAL A 17 2.58 13.13 -1.21
CA VAL A 17 3.31 12.16 -2.04
C VAL A 17 3.90 11.05 -1.16
N ILE A 18 4.46 11.41 0.00
CA ILE A 18 4.96 10.44 0.99
C ILE A 18 3.81 9.53 1.46
N ARG A 19 2.63 10.11 1.71
CA ARG A 19 1.44 9.35 2.09
C ARG A 19 1.02 8.39 0.98
N ASP A 20 0.99 8.84 -0.28
CA ASP A 20 0.61 7.99 -1.40
C ASP A 20 1.61 6.83 -1.60
N LEU A 21 2.91 7.02 -1.33
CA LEU A 21 3.91 5.94 -1.33
C LEU A 21 3.61 4.89 -0.24
N ALA A 22 3.35 5.33 0.99
CA ALA A 22 3.02 4.43 2.09
C ALA A 22 1.71 3.66 1.83
N VAL A 23 0.68 4.33 1.29
CA VAL A 23 -0.58 3.70 0.86
C VAL A 23 -0.32 2.69 -0.25
N HIS A 24 0.56 3.01 -1.20
CA HIS A 24 0.88 2.10 -2.30
C HIS A 24 1.55 0.82 -1.79
N SER A 25 2.56 0.98 -0.94
CA SER A 25 3.26 -0.13 -0.30
C SER A 25 2.32 -1.00 0.55
N TYR A 26 1.40 -0.39 1.29
CA TYR A 26 0.37 -1.11 2.06
C TYR A 26 -0.57 -1.93 1.16
N MET A 27 -1.01 -1.36 0.04
CA MET A 27 -1.88 -2.06 -0.91
C MET A 27 -1.16 -3.24 -1.57
N GLU A 28 0.09 -3.05 -1.98
CA GLU A 28 0.92 -4.11 -2.57
C GLU A 28 1.11 -5.27 -1.58
N PHE A 29 1.45 -4.96 -0.33
CA PHE A 29 1.63 -5.97 0.72
C PHE A 29 0.37 -6.82 0.95
N ASN A 30 -0.80 -6.20 0.89
CA ASN A 30 -2.08 -6.88 1.09
C ASN A 30 -2.67 -7.49 -0.20
N GLY A 31 -1.99 -7.37 -1.34
CA GLY A 31 -2.48 -7.83 -2.64
C GLY A 31 -3.74 -7.11 -3.11
N LEU A 32 -3.91 -5.84 -2.73
CA LEU A 32 -5.05 -5.02 -3.13
C LEU A 32 -4.82 -4.41 -4.51
N SER A 33 -5.85 -4.42 -5.37
CA SER A 33 -5.75 -3.78 -6.68
C SER A 33 -5.78 -2.26 -6.58
N PHE A 34 -4.85 -1.59 -7.25
CA PHE A 34 -4.81 -0.13 -7.38
C PHE A 34 -5.94 0.45 -8.21
N THR A 35 -6.56 -0.36 -9.07
CA THR A 35 -7.69 0.06 -9.90
C THR A 35 -9.01 0.07 -9.12
N ASP A 36 -9.07 -0.65 -8.00
CA ASP A 36 -10.23 -0.67 -7.13
C ASP A 36 -10.24 0.60 -6.25
N GLN A 37 -11.13 1.54 -6.58
CA GLN A 37 -11.30 2.78 -5.83
C GLN A 37 -11.73 2.55 -4.38
N LYS A 38 -12.48 1.48 -4.10
CA LYS A 38 -12.90 1.15 -2.74
C LYS A 38 -11.70 0.68 -1.94
N ALA A 39 -10.90 -0.24 -2.48
CA ALA A 39 -9.67 -0.71 -1.85
C ALA A 39 -8.69 0.45 -1.61
N LYS A 40 -8.53 1.34 -2.59
CA LYS A 40 -7.69 2.55 -2.46
C LYS A 40 -8.19 3.48 -1.36
N LYS A 41 -9.51 3.68 -1.25
CA LYS A 41 -10.10 4.51 -0.19
C LYS A 41 -9.90 3.89 1.20
N GLU A 42 -10.07 2.57 1.32
CA GLU A 42 -9.81 1.84 2.57
C GLU A 42 -8.32 1.92 2.96
N ALA A 43 -7.41 1.72 2.01
CA ALA A 43 -5.97 1.85 2.24
C ALA A 43 -5.57 3.28 2.67
N LYS A 44 -6.16 4.32 2.04
CA LYS A 44 -5.95 5.72 2.45
C LYS A 44 -6.46 6.02 3.87
N ALA A 45 -7.49 5.33 4.33
CA ALA A 45 -7.99 5.48 5.69
C ALA A 45 -7.20 4.63 6.70
N ALA A 46 -6.60 3.53 6.24
CA ALA A 46 -5.78 2.64 7.05
C ALA A 46 -4.40 3.24 7.37
N VAL A 47 -3.82 4.00 6.45
CA VAL A 47 -2.46 4.55 6.56
C VAL A 47 -2.50 6.04 6.89
N ASP A 48 -1.85 6.40 7.98
CA ASP A 48 -1.57 7.78 8.34
C ASP A 48 -0.06 8.01 8.49
N ILE A 49 0.39 9.22 8.21
CA ILE A 49 1.80 9.60 8.30
C ILE A 49 1.94 10.92 9.07
N GLU A 50 2.99 10.99 9.87
CA GLU A 50 3.44 12.21 10.52
C GLU A 50 4.86 12.51 10.03
N VAL A 51 5.07 13.72 9.51
CA VAL A 51 6.37 14.19 9.06
C VAL A 51 6.85 15.22 10.06
N GLU A 52 7.96 14.94 10.72
CA GLU A 52 8.58 15.82 11.70
C GLU A 52 9.90 16.36 11.13
N GLU A 53 10.08 17.68 11.20
CA GLU A 53 11.35 18.32 10.87
C GLU A 53 12.19 18.44 12.14
N LEU A 54 13.34 17.78 12.14
CA LEU A 54 14.28 17.83 13.26
C LEU A 54 15.07 19.14 13.27
N GLU A 55 15.59 19.53 14.43
CA GLU A 55 16.48 20.69 14.58
C GLU A 55 17.74 20.61 13.70
N SER A 56 18.12 19.41 13.25
CA SER A 56 19.20 19.19 12.29
C SER A 56 18.82 19.48 10.83
N GLY A 57 17.61 19.95 10.56
CA GLY A 57 17.07 20.18 9.20
C GLY A 57 16.74 18.92 8.42
N LYS A 58 16.66 17.76 9.09
CA LYS A 58 16.28 16.48 8.46
C LYS A 58 14.80 16.21 8.72
N LYS A 59 14.09 15.72 7.71
CA LYS A 59 12.72 15.22 7.87
C LYS A 59 12.75 13.76 8.29
N GLN A 60 11.99 13.43 9.32
CA GLN A 60 11.74 12.07 9.77
C GLN A 60 10.26 11.74 9.59
N ILE A 61 10.00 10.48 9.20
CA ILE A 61 8.65 9.99 8.94
C ILE A 61 8.26 8.98 10.01
N LYS A 62 7.07 9.16 10.59
CA LYS A 62 6.39 8.14 11.40
C LYS A 62 5.18 7.64 10.62
N ILE A 63 5.00 6.33 10.56
CA ILE A 63 3.90 5.70 9.82
C ILE A 63 3.00 4.97 10.82
N ASN A 64 1.71 5.27 10.77
CA ASN A 64 0.68 4.61 11.56
C ASN A 64 -0.24 3.83 10.61
N VAL A 65 -0.31 2.51 10.78
CA VAL A 65 -1.16 1.65 9.94
C VAL A 65 -2.17 0.89 10.78
N SER A 66 -3.43 0.97 10.38
CA SER A 66 -4.52 0.16 10.90
C SER A 66 -4.89 -0.92 9.89
N THR A 67 -4.78 -2.19 10.28
CA THR A 67 -4.91 -3.32 9.34
C THR A 67 -5.74 -4.46 9.91
N LYS A 68 -6.20 -5.33 9.01
CA LYS A 68 -6.93 -6.56 9.33
C LYS A 68 -6.06 -7.74 8.90
N VAL A 69 -5.94 -8.74 9.75
CA VAL A 69 -5.05 -9.89 9.51
C VAL A 69 -5.88 -11.09 9.07
N LYS A 70 -5.35 -11.92 8.17
CA LYS A 70 -6.07 -13.12 7.72
C LYS A 70 -6.03 -14.20 8.81
N TYR A 71 -7.14 -14.93 8.97
CA TYR A 71 -7.16 -16.09 9.84
C TYR A 71 -6.12 -17.13 9.39
N GLY A 72 -5.39 -17.70 10.36
CA GLY A 72 -4.29 -18.64 10.09
C GLY A 72 -2.91 -17.99 9.94
N GLU A 73 -2.81 -16.66 9.97
CA GLU A 73 -1.55 -15.93 9.90
C GLU A 73 -1.07 -15.49 11.28
N SER A 74 0.24 -15.60 11.53
CA SER A 74 0.86 -15.16 12.78
C SER A 74 0.90 -13.62 12.82
N ILE A 75 0.06 -13.01 13.66
CA ILE A 75 -0.02 -11.55 13.82
C ILE A 75 1.38 -10.89 14.02
N PRO A 76 2.27 -11.41 14.89
CA PRO A 76 3.60 -10.84 15.05
C PRO A 76 4.46 -10.90 13.77
N GLU A 77 4.33 -11.97 12.98
CA GLU A 77 5.09 -12.14 11.75
C GLU A 77 4.55 -11.23 10.64
N TYR A 78 3.23 -11.21 10.46
CA TYR A 78 2.55 -10.30 9.56
C TYR A 78 2.90 -8.84 9.85
N ALA A 79 2.81 -8.42 11.13
CA ALA A 79 3.14 -7.06 11.54
C ALA A 79 4.60 -6.71 11.25
N ARG A 80 5.55 -7.60 11.54
CA ARG A 80 6.98 -7.39 11.23
C ARG A 80 7.23 -7.25 9.73
N ASN A 81 6.60 -8.09 8.93
CA ASN A 81 6.75 -8.05 7.47
C ASN A 81 6.15 -6.76 6.91
N LEU A 82 4.99 -6.33 7.40
CA LEU A 82 4.36 -5.07 7.01
C LEU A 82 5.22 -3.85 7.41
N GLN A 83 5.72 -3.84 8.65
CA GLN A 83 6.62 -2.77 9.13
C GLN A 83 7.86 -2.66 8.26
N LYS A 84 8.49 -3.81 7.96
CA LYS A 84 9.69 -3.87 7.13
C LYS A 84 9.40 -3.34 5.72
N LYS A 85 8.33 -3.83 5.08
CA LYS A 85 7.94 -3.43 3.72
C LYS A 85 7.67 -1.93 3.61
N LEU A 86 6.87 -1.37 4.53
CA LEU A 86 6.57 0.05 4.55
C LEU A 86 7.81 0.91 4.75
N LYS A 87 8.68 0.50 5.70
CA LYS A 87 9.93 1.21 5.96
C LYS A 87 10.83 1.20 4.73
N GLU A 88 11.10 0.03 4.17
CA GLU A 88 11.98 -0.13 3.00
C GLU A 88 11.45 0.66 1.81
N ASP A 89 10.17 0.56 1.47
CA ASP A 89 9.62 1.24 0.30
C ASP A 89 9.64 2.76 0.46
N VAL A 90 9.20 3.28 1.60
CA VAL A 90 9.15 4.72 1.83
C VAL A 90 10.56 5.31 1.90
N GLU A 91 11.51 4.67 2.59
CA GLU A 91 12.91 5.12 2.64
C GLU A 91 13.57 5.09 1.27
N ASN A 92 13.40 4.00 0.51
CA ASN A 92 14.04 3.84 -0.81
C ASN A 92 13.46 4.79 -1.87
N LEU A 93 12.16 5.05 -1.84
CA LEU A 93 11.48 5.86 -2.85
C LEU A 93 11.50 7.36 -2.54
N SER A 94 11.44 7.75 -1.26
CA SER A 94 11.47 9.16 -0.86
C SER A 94 12.89 9.66 -0.53
N GLY A 95 13.82 8.76 -0.19
CA GLY A 95 15.13 9.15 0.32
C GLY A 95 15.10 9.78 1.73
N LEU A 96 13.95 9.75 2.40
CA LEU A 96 13.75 10.23 3.77
C LEU A 96 13.82 9.07 4.76
N GLU A 97 14.21 9.35 6.00
CA GLU A 97 14.33 8.33 7.05
C GLU A 97 12.97 8.06 7.70
N VAL A 98 12.62 6.78 7.85
CA VAL A 98 11.42 6.36 8.58
C VAL A 98 11.84 5.96 10.00
N SER A 99 11.51 6.79 10.97
CA SER A 99 11.86 6.57 12.37
C SER A 99 11.12 5.38 12.94
N GLU A 100 9.81 5.32 12.73
CA GLU A 100 8.92 4.37 13.38
C GLU A 100 7.76 3.95 12.48
N VAL A 101 7.37 2.68 12.57
CA VAL A 101 6.17 2.14 11.92
C VAL A 101 5.32 1.43 12.96
N TYR A 102 4.16 1.99 13.26
CA TYR A 102 3.18 1.45 14.18
C TYR A 102 2.11 0.66 13.42
N VAL A 103 1.92 -0.61 13.78
CA VAL A 103 0.89 -1.47 13.20
C VAL A 103 -0.17 -1.78 14.26
N LYS A 104 -1.39 -1.32 14.01
CA LYS A 104 -2.57 -1.60 14.81
C LYS A 104 -3.44 -2.63 14.09
N VAL A 105 -3.54 -3.82 14.66
CA VAL A 105 -4.46 -4.86 14.16
C VAL A 105 -5.86 -4.58 14.71
N LEU A 106 -6.80 -4.35 13.79
CA LEU A 106 -8.19 -4.03 14.12
C LEU A 106 -9.07 -5.28 14.20
N ASP A 107 -8.84 -6.24 13.30
CA ASP A 107 -9.72 -7.40 13.14
C ASP A 107 -8.97 -8.58 12.52
N VAL A 108 -9.57 -9.77 12.63
CA VAL A 108 -9.12 -11.00 11.95
C VAL A 108 -10.19 -11.42 10.95
N VAL A 109 -9.83 -11.52 9.67
CA VAL A 109 -10.75 -11.84 8.58
C VAL A 109 -10.53 -13.25 8.06
N GLU A 110 -11.61 -13.99 7.90
CA GLU A 110 -11.58 -15.29 7.22
C GLU A 110 -11.65 -15.06 5.71
N VAL A 111 -10.68 -15.57 4.96
CA VAL A 111 -10.70 -15.48 3.50
C VAL A 111 -11.62 -16.59 3.00
N THR A 112 -12.90 -16.27 2.78
CA THR A 112 -13.73 -17.12 1.94
C THR A 112 -13.27 -16.90 0.49
N GLU A 113 -12.69 -17.93 -0.13
CA GLU A 113 -12.33 -17.92 -1.54
C GLU A 113 -13.57 -17.57 -2.39
N THR A 114 -13.69 -16.31 -2.81
CA THR A 114 -14.54 -15.98 -3.96
C THR A 114 -13.80 -16.45 -5.20
N LYS A 115 -14.23 -17.64 -5.64
CA LYS A 115 -13.89 -18.29 -6.91
C LYS A 115 -13.86 -17.25 -8.05
N PRO A 116 -12.88 -17.30 -8.97
CA PRO A 116 -12.88 -16.43 -10.14
C PRO A 116 -14.14 -16.70 -10.97
N THR A 117 -14.85 -15.62 -11.31
CA THR A 117 -15.96 -15.65 -12.26
C THR A 117 -15.39 -16.06 -13.62
N GLU A 118 -15.55 -17.33 -13.99
CA GLU A 118 -15.53 -17.75 -15.38
C GLU A 118 -16.61 -16.92 -16.10
N VAL A 119 -16.18 -16.02 -16.97
CA VAL A 119 -17.00 -15.58 -18.09
C VAL A 119 -17.23 -16.82 -18.96
N THR A 120 -18.35 -17.50 -18.76
CA THR A 120 -18.89 -18.41 -19.76
C THR A 120 -19.34 -17.55 -20.94
N GLU A 121 -18.49 -17.45 -21.96
CA GLU A 121 -18.95 -17.19 -23.33
C GLU A 121 -19.90 -18.32 -23.73
N PRO A 122 -21.14 -18.05 -24.17
CA PRO A 122 -21.86 -19.00 -24.99
C PRO A 122 -21.44 -18.82 -26.46
N GLU A 123 -20.45 -19.59 -26.88
CA GLU A 123 -20.41 -20.28 -28.19
C GLU A 123 -21.43 -21.44 -28.09
N GLU A 124 -22.31 -21.82 -29.02
CA GLU A 124 -22.51 -21.72 -30.48
C GLU A 124 -24.07 -21.73 -30.69
N GLU A 125 -24.71 -21.50 -31.84
CA GLU A 125 -24.66 -22.32 -33.06
C GLU A 125 -25.24 -21.58 -34.26
N ASP A 126 -24.49 -21.73 -35.35
CA ASP A 126 -24.85 -21.58 -36.75
C ASP A 126 -25.85 -22.69 -37.13
N GLU A 127 -27.02 -22.33 -37.65
CA GLU A 127 -27.82 -23.23 -38.50
C GLU A 127 -28.21 -22.47 -39.76
N GLU A 128 -27.45 -22.72 -40.83
CA GLU A 128 -27.84 -22.42 -42.21
C GLU A 128 -28.75 -23.54 -42.80
N GLU A 129 -29.73 -23.07 -43.57
CA GLU A 129 -30.48 -23.71 -44.67
C GLU A 129 -31.48 -24.87 -44.42
N GLY A 130 -32.76 -24.57 -44.74
CA GLY A 130 -33.38 -25.22 -45.89
C GLY A 130 -34.69 -26.00 -45.68
N LYS A 131 -35.85 -25.34 -45.86
CA LYS A 131 -36.87 -25.73 -46.86
C LYS A 131 -37.94 -24.68 -47.08
#